data_AF-A0A1B6J707-F1
#
_entry.id   AF-A0A1B6J707-F1
#
_cell.length_a   1.000
_cell.length_b   1.000
_cell.length_c   1.000
_cell.angle_alpha   90.00
_cell.angle_beta   90.00
_cell.angle_gamma   90.00
#
_symmetry.space_group_name_H-M   'P 1'
#
loop_
_entity.id
_entity.type
_entity.pdbx_description
1 polymer ?
#
loop_
_entity_poly.entity_id
_entity_poly.type
_entity_poly.pdbx_seq_one_letter_code
_entity_poly.pdbx_strand_id
1 'polypeptide(L)'
;MAQEDVDSFNKLFNLQKQLSLARTEINNLRREIKSLKFSQSKEISHVKTMLESWKCSSCQPSEELPQNCEAAAVSENGGPLDNQERNIELQPIGIISTGFVQKRAIPRQPNVNSNSLGKVSLFNYIFTNPEHSLEGLDGFSHMWILFYFHQNQSNHIRAKVAPPRLNGSRVGVFGTRSPHRPCPIGLSLVQINKVEGSSVYFSGVDMLDGTPVLDLKPYIPHYDNPVELNVDWDGQCGVPTETERLELDGQESDPESAGPSTVTLRAPTTIVGGVDSEREAPDGEEGVNPAASLLLGTSSSPLPAHRHIRVPDWISQSSVSQLQVMFTPQAENILSSLQGETNIQRIITDVLREDPRSVYLRDRYANQFYTFLINNYHVSCKFDDNNHIVKVFRIVSAGTLCECGHPEWQCSTHGGSIES
;
A
#
# COMPACT_ATOMS: atom_id res chain seq x y z
N MET A 1 46.87 -63.35 13.24
CA MET A 1 46.35 -63.21 14.61
C MET A 1 46.75 -61.89 15.27
N ALA A 2 48.00 -61.40 15.17
CA ALA A 2 48.39 -60.16 15.86
C ALA A 2 47.80 -58.83 15.29
N GLN A 3 47.41 -58.77 14.01
CA GLN A 3 46.92 -57.52 13.39
C GLN A 3 45.45 -57.20 13.73
N GLU A 4 44.59 -58.21 13.82
CA GLU A 4 43.16 -58.05 14.12
C GLU A 4 42.92 -57.61 15.58
N ASP A 5 43.80 -58.03 16.50
CA ASP A 5 43.74 -57.60 17.90
C ASP A 5 44.12 -56.12 18.08
N VAL A 6 45.07 -55.63 17.26
CA VAL A 6 45.50 -54.22 17.29
C VAL A 6 44.42 -53.30 16.70
N ASP A 7 43.78 -53.70 15.60
CA ASP A 7 42.69 -52.93 15.00
C ASP A 7 41.44 -52.91 15.89
N SER A 8 41.14 -54.02 16.57
CA SER A 8 40.07 -54.10 17.56
C SER A 8 40.34 -53.20 18.77
N PHE A 9 41.58 -53.17 19.25
CA PHE A 9 42.01 -52.29 20.35
C PHE A 9 41.90 -50.81 19.97
N ASN A 10 42.35 -50.42 18.77
CA ASN A 10 42.24 -49.05 18.27
C ASN A 10 40.78 -48.62 18.08
N LYS A 11 39.91 -49.52 17.63
CA LYS A 11 38.47 -49.26 17.52
C LYS A 11 37.83 -49.06 18.90
N LEU A 12 38.18 -49.89 19.88
CA LEU A 12 37.70 -49.77 21.25
C LEU A 12 38.15 -48.45 21.89
N PHE A 13 39.41 -48.05 21.67
CA PHE A 13 39.95 -46.78 22.16
C PHE A 13 39.23 -45.56 21.55
N ASN A 14 38.97 -45.58 20.25
CA ASN A 14 38.22 -44.51 19.58
C ASN A 14 36.78 -44.40 20.07
N LEU A 15 36.10 -45.53 20.30
CA LEU A 15 34.75 -45.55 20.88
C LEU A 15 34.74 -45.02 22.31
N GLN A 16 35.72 -45.37 23.14
CA GLN A 16 35.87 -44.80 24.49
C GLN A 16 36.09 -43.28 24.46
N LYS A 17 36.88 -42.79 23.50
CA LYS A 17 37.10 -41.35 23.29
C LYS A 17 35.81 -40.65 22.89
N GLN A 18 35.07 -41.18 21.93
CA GLN A 18 33.77 -40.64 21.50
C GLN A 18 32.76 -40.62 22.67
N LEU A 19 32.72 -41.70 23.47
CA LEU A 19 31.86 -41.76 24.66
C LEU A 19 32.23 -40.69 25.69
N SER A 20 33.52 -40.41 25.88
CA SER A 20 33.98 -39.35 26.79
C SER A 20 33.57 -37.94 26.31
N LEU A 21 33.64 -37.70 24.99
CA LEU A 21 33.23 -36.43 24.38
C LEU A 21 31.72 -36.25 24.50
N ALA A 22 30.93 -37.27 24.13
CA ALA A 22 29.48 -37.25 24.25
C ALA A 22 29.02 -37.01 25.70
N ARG A 23 29.68 -37.64 26.70
CA ARG A 23 29.40 -37.37 28.12
C ARG A 23 29.68 -35.93 28.52
N THR A 24 30.74 -35.33 27.96
CA THR A 24 31.11 -33.94 28.23
C THR A 24 30.10 -32.98 27.60
N GLU A 25 29.69 -33.23 26.36
CA GLU A 25 28.64 -32.45 25.68
C GLU A 25 27.30 -32.54 26.41
N ILE A 26 26.87 -33.74 26.83
CA ILE A 26 25.66 -33.92 27.63
C ILE A 26 25.74 -33.11 28.93
N ASN A 27 26.90 -33.06 29.59
CA ASN A 27 27.08 -32.27 30.79
C ASN A 27 27.03 -30.75 30.52
N ASN A 28 27.54 -30.30 29.37
CA ASN A 28 27.45 -28.90 28.96
C ASN A 28 26.00 -28.51 28.66
N LEU A 29 25.29 -29.32 27.86
CA LEU A 29 23.88 -29.11 27.56
C LEU A 29 23.01 -29.08 28.82
N ARG A 30 23.25 -29.98 29.78
CA ARG A 30 22.56 -29.97 31.09
C ARG A 30 22.81 -28.67 31.87
N ARG A 31 24.02 -28.12 31.79
CA ARG A 31 24.36 -26.85 32.46
C ARG A 31 23.66 -25.68 31.78
N GLU A 32 23.60 -25.68 30.45
CA GLU A 32 22.93 -24.67 29.65
C GLU A 32 21.42 -24.66 29.88
N ILE A 33 20.76 -25.82 29.84
CA ILE A 33 19.34 -25.98 30.17
C ILE A 33 19.05 -25.48 31.59
N LYS A 34 19.92 -25.76 32.56
CA LYS A 34 19.75 -25.26 33.94
C LYS A 34 19.85 -23.73 34.01
N SER A 35 20.74 -23.12 33.22
CA SER A 35 20.88 -21.67 33.11
C SER A 35 19.66 -21.03 32.45
N LEU A 36 19.21 -21.57 31.32
CA LEU A 36 18.00 -21.15 30.60
C LEU A 36 16.76 -21.22 31.49
N LYS A 37 16.56 -22.34 32.19
CA LYS A 37 15.44 -22.52 33.13
C LYS A 37 15.47 -21.49 34.27
N PHE A 38 16.66 -21.13 34.76
CA PHE A 38 16.80 -20.10 35.78
C PHE A 38 16.47 -18.70 35.23
N SER A 39 16.94 -18.37 34.02
CA SER A 39 16.61 -17.10 33.35
C SER A 39 15.11 -16.96 33.12
N GLN A 40 14.49 -18.00 32.56
CA GLN A 40 13.05 -18.04 32.32
C GLN A 40 12.24 -17.91 33.62
N SER A 41 12.64 -18.61 34.69
CA SER A 41 11.97 -18.50 36.00
C SER A 41 12.07 -17.09 36.58
N LYS A 42 13.17 -16.38 36.32
CA LYS A 42 13.37 -14.99 36.74
C LYS A 42 12.47 -14.03 35.95
N GLU A 43 12.34 -14.23 34.64
CA GLU A 43 11.45 -13.44 33.78
C GLU A 43 9.98 -13.65 34.14
N ILE A 44 9.57 -14.91 34.34
CA ILE A 44 8.21 -15.23 34.80
C ILE A 44 7.93 -14.56 36.16
N SER A 45 8.88 -14.59 37.09
CA SER A 45 8.73 -13.92 38.38
C SER A 45 8.59 -12.40 38.21
N HIS A 46 9.37 -11.80 37.31
CA HIS A 46 9.29 -10.37 37.01
C HIS A 46 7.94 -9.98 36.42
N VAL A 47 7.44 -10.71 35.42
CA VAL A 47 6.12 -10.49 34.82
C VAL A 47 5.02 -10.66 35.88
N LYS A 48 5.13 -11.68 36.75
CA LYS A 48 4.17 -11.89 37.82
C LYS A 48 4.15 -10.72 38.82
N THR A 49 5.31 -10.20 39.21
CA THR A 49 5.39 -9.00 40.06
C THR A 49 4.82 -7.77 39.36
N MET A 50 5.03 -7.61 38.05
CA MET A 50 4.39 -6.52 37.30
C MET A 50 2.87 -6.66 37.31
N LEU A 51 2.33 -7.86 37.05
CA LEU A 51 0.89 -8.11 37.07
C LEU A 51 0.27 -7.92 38.46
N GLU A 52 0.97 -8.33 39.53
CA GLU A 52 0.52 -8.16 40.92
C GLU A 52 0.58 -6.70 41.39
N SER A 53 1.52 -5.91 40.86
CA SER A 53 1.65 -4.48 41.17
C SER A 53 0.86 -3.58 40.21
N TRP A 54 0.38 -4.13 39.09
CA TRP A 54 -0.40 -3.41 38.11
C TRP A 54 -1.79 -3.10 38.66
N LYS A 55 -2.03 -1.82 38.93
CA LYS A 55 -3.34 -1.31 39.32
C LYS A 55 -3.93 -0.49 38.19
N CYS A 56 -5.20 -0.75 37.89
CA CYS A 56 -5.98 0.02 36.94
C CYS A 56 -6.14 1.48 37.43
N SER A 57 -5.88 2.45 36.56
CA SER A 57 -5.95 3.89 36.86
C SER A 57 -7.33 4.38 37.30
N SER A 58 -8.40 3.59 37.08
CA SER A 58 -9.77 3.91 37.49
C SER A 58 -10.21 3.26 38.81
N CYS A 59 -9.33 2.52 39.50
CA CYS A 59 -9.67 1.75 40.71
C CYS A 59 -8.92 2.23 41.96
N GLN A 60 -8.54 3.51 42.06
CA GLN A 60 -8.17 4.08 43.35
C GLN A 60 -9.41 4.20 44.23
N PRO A 61 -9.42 3.65 45.46
CA PRO A 61 -10.52 3.87 46.39
C PRO A 61 -10.41 5.31 46.90
N SER A 62 -11.30 6.19 46.42
CA SER A 62 -11.66 7.39 47.16
C SER A 62 -12.45 6.92 48.39
N GLU A 63 -11.91 7.13 49.58
CA GLU A 63 -12.66 6.95 50.82
C GLU A 63 -13.88 7.89 50.83
N GLU A 64 -15.00 7.33 51.31
CA GLU A 64 -16.28 7.96 51.64
C GLU A 64 -17.39 7.99 50.56
N LEU A 65 -18.31 7.02 50.72
CA LEU A 65 -19.72 7.01 50.26
C LEU A 65 -20.59 7.45 51.47
N PRO A 66 -21.80 8.07 51.29
CA PRO A 66 -22.92 7.29 50.74
C PRO A 66 -23.98 8.02 49.90
N GLN A 67 -24.50 7.22 48.95
CA GLN A 67 -25.92 7.04 48.58
C GLN A 67 -26.70 8.23 47.98
N ASN A 68 -26.91 8.18 46.66
CA ASN A 68 -28.24 7.81 46.19
C ASN A 68 -28.18 7.13 44.80
N CYS A 69 -29.02 6.14 44.63
CA CYS A 69 -29.04 5.20 43.53
C CYS A 69 -30.01 5.69 42.46
N GLU A 70 -29.55 6.02 41.25
CA GLU A 70 -30.42 5.98 40.07
C GLU A 70 -29.71 5.35 38.86
N ALA A 71 -30.29 4.22 38.46
CA ALA A 71 -30.41 3.67 37.13
C ALA A 71 -29.18 3.62 36.20
N ALA A 72 -28.77 2.39 35.97
CA ALA A 72 -28.01 1.90 34.83
C ALA A 72 -28.24 2.67 33.52
N ALA A 73 -27.16 3.26 33.00
CA ALA A 73 -26.94 3.43 31.57
C ALA A 73 -25.59 2.80 31.26
N VAL A 74 -25.61 1.68 30.54
CA VAL A 74 -24.43 1.09 29.93
C VAL A 74 -23.90 2.13 28.93
N SER A 75 -22.83 2.82 29.29
CA SER A 75 -22.15 3.75 28.39
C SER A 75 -21.37 2.94 27.35
N GLU A 76 -21.97 2.78 26.17
CA GLU A 76 -21.24 2.58 24.91
C GLU A 76 -20.33 3.78 24.67
N ASN A 77 -19.17 3.84 25.31
CA ASN A 77 -18.04 4.68 24.91
C ASN A 77 -16.82 4.25 25.71
N GLY A 78 -15.83 3.70 25.00
CA GLY A 78 -14.49 3.48 25.55
C GLY A 78 -13.98 4.77 26.19
N GLY A 79 -13.31 4.63 27.34
CA GLY A 79 -12.80 5.76 28.09
C GLY A 79 -11.90 6.68 27.24
N PRO A 80 -11.74 7.95 27.65
CA PRO A 80 -10.88 8.88 26.93
C PRO A 80 -9.43 8.43 27.07
N LEU A 81 -8.91 7.65 26.11
CA LEU A 81 -7.47 7.56 25.88
C LEU A 81 -6.95 8.99 25.72
N ASP A 82 -5.91 9.36 26.46
CA ASP A 82 -5.32 10.70 26.44
C ASP A 82 -4.95 11.08 24.99
N ASN A 83 -5.19 12.34 24.61
CA ASN A 83 -5.00 12.81 23.23
C ASN A 83 -3.54 12.65 22.76
N GLN A 84 -2.58 12.53 23.68
CA GLN A 84 -1.17 12.32 23.36
C GLN A 84 -0.86 10.89 22.93
N GLU A 85 -1.60 9.87 23.41
CA GLU A 85 -1.36 8.47 23.05
C GLU A 85 -1.97 8.07 21.69
N ARG A 86 -2.72 8.97 21.04
CA ARG A 86 -3.41 8.70 19.77
C ARG A 86 -2.68 9.18 18.52
N ASN A 87 -1.59 9.93 18.67
CA ASN A 87 -0.88 10.52 17.55
C ASN A 87 0.21 9.57 17.02
N ILE A 88 0.16 9.28 15.72
CA ILE A 88 1.19 8.53 15.02
C ILE A 88 2.02 9.52 14.22
N GLU A 89 3.32 9.57 14.48
CA GLU A 89 4.26 10.36 13.68
C GLU A 89 4.85 9.49 12.56
N LEU A 90 4.71 9.94 11.31
CA LEU A 90 5.26 9.27 10.14
C LEU A 90 6.42 10.09 9.58
N GLN A 91 7.55 9.43 9.34
CA GLN A 91 8.70 10.03 8.66
C GLN A 91 8.67 9.66 7.18
N PRO A 92 8.71 10.63 6.25
CA PRO A 92 8.76 10.32 4.83
C PRO A 92 10.04 9.57 4.47
N ILE A 93 9.92 8.54 3.63
CA ILE A 93 11.04 7.72 3.14
C ILE A 93 11.72 8.33 1.91
N GLY A 94 11.04 9.26 1.23
CA GLY A 94 11.52 9.87 0.01
C GLY A 94 10.61 10.99 -0.50
N ILE A 95 10.93 11.46 -1.70
CA ILE A 95 10.21 12.56 -2.36
C ILE A 95 9.86 12.19 -3.80
N ILE A 96 8.68 12.62 -4.22
CA ILE A 96 8.19 12.50 -5.58
C ILE A 96 8.60 13.75 -6.39
N SER A 97 9.18 13.53 -7.56
CA SER A 97 9.41 14.55 -8.58
C SER A 97 8.49 14.33 -9.78
N THR A 98 7.76 15.38 -10.19
CA THR A 98 6.81 15.33 -11.32
C THR A 98 6.79 16.64 -12.09
N GLY A 99 6.18 16.62 -13.27
CA GLY A 99 5.90 17.84 -14.02
C GLY A 99 4.78 18.71 -13.42
N PHE A 100 4.14 18.32 -12.32
CA PHE A 100 3.00 19.04 -11.77
C PHE A 100 3.40 19.85 -10.53
N VAL A 101 3.91 21.06 -10.76
CA VAL A 101 4.36 21.97 -9.68
C VAL A 101 3.22 22.74 -8.99
N GLN A 102 2.01 22.72 -9.56
CA GLN A 102 0.83 23.37 -8.99
C GLN A 102 -0.34 22.39 -8.90
N LYS A 103 -1.22 22.60 -7.92
CA LYS A 103 -2.45 21.80 -7.74
C LYS A 103 -3.40 21.86 -8.94
N ARG A 104 -3.39 22.99 -9.65
CA ARG A 104 -4.19 23.19 -10.85
C ARG A 104 -3.51 22.41 -11.97
N ALA A 105 -4.21 21.42 -12.52
CA ALA A 105 -3.77 20.51 -13.59
C ALA A 105 -3.13 19.18 -13.16
N ILE A 106 -3.03 18.89 -11.86
CA ILE A 106 -2.72 17.52 -11.43
C ILE A 106 -3.87 16.61 -11.91
N PRO A 107 -3.59 15.49 -12.59
CA PRO A 107 -4.59 14.48 -12.90
C PRO A 107 -5.29 14.03 -11.62
N ARG A 108 -6.58 13.72 -11.70
CA ARG A 108 -7.31 13.33 -10.48
C ARG A 108 -6.96 11.96 -9.97
N GLN A 109 -6.52 11.07 -10.86
CA GLN A 109 -6.13 9.69 -10.61
C GLN A 109 -5.05 9.30 -11.63
N PRO A 110 -4.21 8.28 -11.35
CA PRO A 110 -3.06 7.92 -12.19
C PRO A 110 -3.45 7.56 -13.63
N ASN A 111 -4.59 6.87 -13.80
CA ASN A 111 -5.04 6.38 -15.10
C ASN A 111 -5.50 7.48 -16.06
N VAL A 112 -5.79 8.68 -15.54
CA VAL A 112 -6.20 9.82 -16.38
C VAL A 112 -5.08 10.20 -17.34
N ASN A 113 -3.85 10.17 -16.85
CA ASN A 113 -2.67 10.52 -17.63
C ASN A 113 -1.57 9.47 -17.42
N SER A 114 -1.80 8.30 -18.00
CA SER A 114 -0.96 7.12 -17.81
C SER A 114 0.47 7.28 -18.32
N ASN A 115 0.76 8.26 -19.18
CA ASN A 115 2.09 8.46 -19.75
C ASN A 115 2.88 9.57 -19.04
N SER A 116 2.30 10.24 -18.05
CA SER A 116 3.04 11.21 -17.26
C SER A 116 4.10 10.50 -16.44
N LEU A 117 5.34 10.95 -16.60
CA LEU A 117 6.49 10.40 -15.92
C LEU A 117 6.65 11.05 -14.55
N GLY A 118 6.93 10.21 -13.56
CA GLY A 118 7.31 10.62 -12.23
C GLY A 118 8.55 9.87 -11.76
N LYS A 119 9.17 10.40 -10.72
CA LYS A 119 10.32 9.78 -10.05
C LYS A 119 10.11 9.80 -8.55
N VAL A 120 10.25 8.66 -7.89
CA VAL A 120 10.46 8.60 -6.44
C VAL A 120 11.96 8.58 -6.20
N SER A 121 12.45 9.44 -5.31
CA SER A 121 13.84 9.42 -4.84
C SER A 121 13.82 9.19 -3.33
N LEU A 122 14.41 8.09 -2.86
CA LEU A 122 14.53 7.81 -1.43
C LEU A 122 15.54 8.75 -0.78
N PHE A 123 15.31 9.08 0.48
CA PHE A 123 16.26 9.86 1.25
C PHE A 123 17.41 8.99 1.74
N ASN A 124 18.63 9.50 1.55
CA ASN A 124 19.86 8.77 1.89
C ASN A 124 20.02 8.47 3.39
N TYR A 125 19.31 9.16 4.27
CA TYR A 125 19.42 8.98 5.73
C TYR A 125 18.49 7.88 6.28
N ILE A 126 17.57 7.34 5.46
CA ILE A 126 16.58 6.35 5.92
C ILE A 126 17.20 4.97 6.09
N PHE A 127 18.11 4.61 5.19
CA PHE A 127 18.82 3.33 5.20
C PHE A 127 20.32 3.59 5.03
N THR A 128 21.15 2.67 5.51
CA THR A 128 22.60 2.72 5.24
C THR A 128 22.90 2.63 3.74
N ASN A 129 22.18 1.75 3.03
CA ASN A 129 22.22 1.59 1.56
C ASN A 129 20.78 1.60 1.02
N PRO A 130 20.20 2.78 0.70
CA PRO A 130 18.82 2.89 0.24
C PRO A 130 18.50 2.09 -1.02
N GLU A 131 19.47 1.89 -1.91
CA GLU A 131 19.33 1.10 -3.14
C GLU A 131 18.98 -0.37 -2.85
N HIS A 132 19.47 -0.95 -1.76
CA HIS A 132 19.15 -2.34 -1.39
C HIS A 132 17.67 -2.48 -1.01
N SER A 133 17.04 -1.42 -0.50
CA SER A 133 15.60 -1.44 -0.16
C SER A 133 14.68 -1.52 -1.38
N LEU A 134 15.21 -1.27 -2.58
CA LEU A 134 14.48 -1.33 -3.85
C LEU A 134 14.84 -2.58 -4.68
N GLU A 135 15.72 -3.45 -4.19
CA GLU A 135 16.13 -4.66 -4.90
C GLU A 135 14.92 -5.60 -5.15
N GLY A 136 14.80 -6.12 -6.37
CA GLY A 136 13.69 -6.98 -6.78
C GLY A 136 12.40 -6.23 -7.16
N LEU A 137 12.29 -4.93 -6.90
CA LEU A 137 11.12 -4.14 -7.26
C LEU A 137 10.93 -4.02 -8.79
N ASP A 138 12.02 -4.07 -9.56
CA ASP A 138 12.03 -4.09 -11.02
C ASP A 138 11.46 -5.39 -11.63
N GLY A 139 11.32 -6.45 -10.84
CA GLY A 139 10.58 -7.65 -11.21
C GLY A 139 9.06 -7.43 -11.35
N PHE A 140 8.53 -6.34 -10.78
CA PHE A 140 7.11 -6.00 -10.84
C PHE A 140 6.84 -4.96 -11.92
N SER A 141 5.67 -5.04 -12.55
CA SER A 141 5.23 -4.03 -13.53
C SER A 141 4.59 -2.80 -12.88
N HIS A 142 4.05 -2.95 -11.68
CA HIS A 142 3.28 -1.92 -10.99
C HIS A 142 3.59 -1.90 -9.49
N MET A 143 3.45 -0.73 -8.88
CA MET A 143 3.54 -0.55 -7.43
C MET A 143 2.47 0.40 -6.91
N TRP A 144 2.09 0.19 -5.65
CA TRP A 144 1.43 1.17 -4.83
C TRP A 144 2.43 2.18 -4.28
N ILE A 145 2.10 3.45 -4.39
CA ILE A 145 2.76 4.54 -3.67
C ILE A 145 1.79 5.06 -2.62
N LEU A 146 2.21 5.01 -1.35
CA LEU A 146 1.54 5.74 -0.28
C LEU A 146 2.29 7.06 -0.07
N PHE A 147 1.56 8.17 -0.09
CA PHE A 147 2.15 9.50 -0.02
C PHE A 147 1.32 10.45 0.84
N TYR A 148 1.92 11.57 1.23
CA TYR A 148 1.27 12.56 2.11
C TYR A 148 0.82 13.80 1.32
N PHE A 149 -0.44 14.22 1.47
CA PHE A 149 -0.94 15.47 0.85
C PHE A 149 -0.42 16.72 1.60
N HIS A 150 0.88 16.97 1.52
CA HIS A 150 1.61 18.01 2.25
C HIS A 150 1.11 19.44 2.00
N GLN A 151 0.53 19.74 0.84
CA GLN A 151 -0.05 21.06 0.55
C GLN A 151 -1.50 21.21 1.02
N ASN A 152 -2.07 20.25 1.76
CA ASN A 152 -3.45 20.34 2.23
C ASN A 152 -3.54 21.17 3.53
N GLN A 153 -3.56 22.49 3.39
CA GLN A 153 -3.51 23.46 4.50
C GLN A 153 -4.83 23.64 5.29
N SER A 154 -5.80 22.73 5.14
CA SER A 154 -7.11 22.93 5.78
C SER A 154 -7.10 22.50 7.25
N ASN A 155 -7.14 23.45 8.16
CA ASN A 155 -7.28 23.21 9.61
C ASN A 155 -8.62 22.58 10.00
N HIS A 156 -9.60 22.58 9.08
CA HIS A 156 -10.92 22.00 9.31
C HIS A 156 -11.22 20.90 8.30
N ILE A 157 -11.42 19.69 8.80
CA ILE A 157 -11.73 18.52 7.97
C ILE A 157 -13.25 18.33 7.95
N ARG A 158 -13.82 18.34 6.74
CA ARG A 158 -15.28 18.23 6.56
C ARG A 158 -15.67 16.77 6.43
N ALA A 159 -16.70 16.34 7.15
CA ALA A 159 -17.25 14.99 7.04
C ALA A 159 -17.82 14.68 5.64
N LYS A 160 -18.32 15.72 4.93
CA LYS A 160 -18.83 15.61 3.56
C LYS A 160 -18.02 16.47 2.59
N VAL A 161 -17.77 15.95 1.40
CA VAL A 161 -17.08 16.62 0.28
C VAL A 161 -17.98 16.63 -0.96
N ALA A 162 -17.67 17.48 -1.94
CA ALA A 162 -18.38 17.53 -3.23
C ALA A 162 -17.43 17.08 -4.35
N PRO A 163 -17.39 15.77 -4.68
CA PRO A 163 -16.58 15.28 -5.79
C PRO A 163 -17.01 15.93 -7.11
N PRO A 164 -16.07 16.23 -8.03
CA PRO A 164 -16.41 16.84 -9.33
C PRO A 164 -17.46 16.05 -10.13
N ARG A 165 -17.40 14.70 -10.09
CA ARG A 165 -18.33 13.80 -10.80
C ARG A 165 -19.78 13.86 -10.32
N LEU A 166 -20.03 14.50 -9.17
CA LEU A 166 -21.36 14.62 -8.55
C LEU A 166 -22.01 16.00 -8.77
N ASN A 167 -21.45 16.82 -9.66
CA ASN A 167 -22.00 18.12 -10.07
C ASN A 167 -22.49 19.00 -8.90
N GLY A 168 -21.72 19.04 -7.81
CA GLY A 168 -22.01 19.86 -6.62
C GLY A 168 -22.69 19.11 -5.48
N SER A 169 -23.23 17.92 -5.72
CA SER A 169 -23.79 17.06 -4.67
C SER A 169 -22.69 16.58 -3.71
N ARG A 170 -23.07 16.41 -2.43
CA ARG A 170 -22.12 16.07 -1.36
C ARG A 170 -22.28 14.64 -0.87
N VAL A 171 -21.15 13.96 -0.67
CA VAL A 171 -21.06 12.60 -0.11
C VAL A 171 -20.06 12.56 1.04
N GLY A 172 -20.12 11.52 1.87
CA GLY A 172 -19.16 11.33 2.96
C GLY A 172 -17.72 11.20 2.45
N VAL A 173 -16.75 11.77 3.18
CA VAL A 173 -15.33 11.80 2.75
C VAL A 173 -14.75 10.41 2.49
N PHE A 174 -15.11 9.41 3.30
CA PHE A 174 -14.63 8.03 3.17
C PHE A 174 -15.28 7.26 2.00
N GLY A 175 -16.40 7.76 1.46
CA GLY A 175 -16.96 7.26 0.19
C GLY A 175 -16.25 7.84 -1.05
N THR A 176 -15.12 8.53 -0.87
CA THR A 176 -14.39 9.23 -1.93
C THR A 176 -12.88 9.07 -1.79
N ARG A 177 -12.15 9.51 -2.82
CA ARG A 177 -10.67 9.67 -2.79
C ARG A 177 -10.23 11.11 -2.56
N SER A 178 -11.02 11.91 -1.84
CA SER A 178 -10.69 13.32 -1.56
C SER A 178 -9.39 13.45 -0.75
N PRO A 179 -8.49 14.40 -1.09
CA PRO A 179 -7.29 14.68 -0.30
C PRO A 179 -7.62 15.35 1.05
N HIS A 180 -8.77 16.01 1.18
CA HIS A 180 -9.24 16.65 2.43
C HIS A 180 -9.88 15.61 3.36
N ARG A 181 -9.04 14.91 4.14
CA ARG A 181 -9.43 13.80 5.02
C ARG A 181 -8.61 13.80 6.32
N PRO A 182 -9.07 13.12 7.40
CA PRO A 182 -8.41 13.09 8.71
C PRO A 182 -6.93 12.75 8.67
N CYS A 183 -6.58 11.62 8.04
CA CYS A 183 -5.21 11.27 7.72
C CYS A 183 -5.00 11.52 6.22
N PRO A 184 -4.31 12.61 5.82
CA PRO A 184 -4.17 13.03 4.43
C PRO A 184 -3.14 12.17 3.69
N ILE A 185 -3.39 10.86 3.66
CA ILE A 185 -2.62 9.84 2.96
C ILE A 185 -3.30 9.57 1.61
N GLY A 186 -2.52 9.68 0.54
CA GLY A 186 -2.86 9.29 -0.81
C GLY A 186 -2.37 7.88 -1.11
N LEU A 187 -3.01 7.25 -2.10
CA LEU A 187 -2.68 5.91 -2.59
C LEU A 187 -2.81 5.93 -4.12
N SER A 188 -1.72 5.61 -4.81
CA SER A 188 -1.69 5.58 -6.27
C SER A 188 -1.06 4.29 -6.77
N LEU A 189 -1.76 3.62 -7.69
CA LEU A 189 -1.23 2.50 -8.46
C LEU A 189 -0.53 3.08 -9.68
N VAL A 190 0.77 2.85 -9.80
CA VAL A 190 1.60 3.37 -10.89
C VAL A 190 2.30 2.25 -11.62
N GLN A 191 2.67 2.49 -12.87
CA GLN A 191 3.48 1.55 -13.66
C GLN A 191 4.97 1.83 -13.40
N ILE A 192 5.74 0.81 -13.07
CA ILE A 192 7.19 0.92 -12.90
C ILE A 192 7.83 0.95 -14.29
N ASN A 193 8.68 1.95 -14.54
CA ASN A 193 9.42 2.06 -15.80
C ASN A 193 10.86 1.56 -15.63
N LYS A 194 11.51 1.94 -14.52
CA LYS A 194 12.90 1.62 -14.22
C LYS A 194 13.18 1.84 -12.72
N VAL A 195 13.97 0.95 -12.12
CA VAL A 195 14.60 1.16 -10.81
C VAL A 195 16.08 1.46 -11.05
N GLU A 196 16.62 2.50 -10.41
CA GLU A 196 18.02 2.90 -10.55
C GLU A 196 18.55 3.53 -9.28
N GLY A 197 19.52 2.86 -8.65
CA GLY A 197 20.07 3.27 -7.36
C GLY A 197 18.95 3.38 -6.31
N SER A 198 18.88 4.51 -5.62
CA SER A 198 17.85 4.82 -4.63
C SER A 198 16.58 5.46 -5.22
N SER A 199 16.33 5.28 -6.52
CA SER A 199 15.23 5.93 -7.24
C SER A 199 14.39 4.96 -8.07
N VAL A 200 13.09 5.25 -8.15
CA VAL A 200 12.13 4.54 -9.00
C VAL A 200 11.49 5.52 -9.98
N TYR A 201 11.61 5.25 -11.27
CA TYR A 201 10.93 5.97 -12.35
C TYR A 201 9.64 5.24 -12.68
N PHE A 202 8.53 5.97 -12.79
CA PHE A 202 7.21 5.40 -12.99
C PHE A 202 6.35 6.24 -13.93
N SER A 203 5.27 5.63 -14.44
CA SER A 203 4.23 6.29 -15.23
C SER A 203 2.88 6.25 -14.52
N GLY A 204 2.04 7.27 -14.75
CA GLY A 204 0.74 7.41 -14.10
C GLY A 204 0.83 8.29 -12.87
N VAL A 205 1.00 9.60 -13.09
CA VAL A 205 1.17 10.57 -12.00
C VAL A 205 -0.16 11.25 -11.67
N ASP A 206 -0.48 11.32 -10.38
CA ASP A 206 -1.56 12.16 -9.83
C ASP A 206 -1.10 12.95 -8.58
N MET A 207 0.21 13.18 -8.47
CA MET A 207 0.84 13.82 -7.33
C MET A 207 1.53 15.13 -7.72
N LEU A 208 1.56 16.06 -6.76
CA LEU A 208 2.31 17.30 -6.88
C LEU A 208 3.82 17.01 -6.84
N ASP A 209 4.60 17.78 -7.56
CA ASP A 209 6.06 17.82 -7.39
C ASP A 209 6.42 18.15 -5.93
N GLY A 210 7.43 17.46 -5.40
CA GLY A 210 7.84 17.57 -4.00
C GLY A 210 6.97 16.80 -3.00
N THR A 211 6.04 15.96 -3.46
CA THR A 211 5.17 15.18 -2.56
C THR A 211 5.98 14.16 -1.72
N PRO A 212 5.86 14.17 -0.38
CA PRO A 212 6.54 13.19 0.47
C PRO A 212 5.95 11.78 0.29
N VAL A 213 6.84 10.79 0.15
CA VAL A 213 6.49 9.37 0.08
C VAL A 213 6.55 8.77 1.49
N LEU A 214 5.52 8.01 1.85
CA LEU A 214 5.43 7.30 3.11
C LEU A 214 5.83 5.83 2.96
N ASP A 215 5.41 5.19 1.87
CA ASP A 215 5.66 3.76 1.66
C ASP A 215 5.54 3.37 0.18
N LEU A 216 6.17 2.26 -0.20
CA LEU A 216 6.12 1.64 -1.52
C LEU A 216 5.79 0.15 -1.37
N LYS A 217 4.86 -0.38 -2.18
CA LYS A 217 4.52 -1.81 -2.19
C LYS A 217 4.35 -2.33 -3.61
N PRO A 218 4.87 -3.52 -3.96
CA PRO A 218 4.56 -4.12 -5.25
C PRO A 218 3.06 -4.38 -5.37
N TYR A 219 2.50 -4.17 -6.57
CA TYR A 219 1.12 -4.55 -6.84
C TYR A 219 1.07 -6.03 -7.20
N ILE A 220 0.30 -6.80 -6.46
CA ILE A 220 0.13 -8.24 -6.68
C ILE A 220 -1.34 -8.50 -6.97
N PRO A 221 -1.72 -8.81 -8.23
CA PRO A 221 -3.12 -8.99 -8.61
C PRO A 221 -3.88 -9.98 -7.73
N HIS A 222 -3.23 -11.05 -7.27
CA HIS A 222 -3.85 -12.07 -6.41
C HIS A 222 -4.31 -11.52 -5.05
N TYR A 223 -3.61 -10.52 -4.50
CA TYR A 223 -3.93 -9.94 -3.18
C TYR A 223 -4.71 -8.62 -3.29
N ASP A 224 -4.37 -7.81 -4.30
CA ASP A 224 -4.89 -6.45 -4.43
C ASP A 224 -6.14 -6.35 -5.31
N ASN A 225 -6.36 -7.33 -6.19
CA ASN A 225 -7.61 -7.44 -6.94
C ASN A 225 -8.47 -8.48 -6.23
N PRO A 226 -9.64 -8.11 -5.68
CA PRO A 226 -10.54 -9.09 -5.07
C PRO A 226 -10.99 -10.08 -6.16
N VAL A 227 -10.36 -11.26 -6.19
CA VAL A 227 -10.80 -12.38 -7.01
C VAL A 227 -12.09 -12.91 -6.39
N GLU A 228 -13.06 -13.25 -7.23
CA GLU A 228 -14.25 -13.96 -6.76
C GLU A 228 -13.82 -15.33 -6.23
N LEU A 229 -13.69 -15.44 -4.91
CA LEU A 229 -13.96 -16.72 -4.29
C LEU A 229 -15.46 -16.92 -4.52
N ASN A 230 -15.84 -17.88 -5.37
CA ASN A 230 -17.17 -18.47 -5.37
C ASN A 230 -17.36 -19.17 -4.03
N VAL A 231 -17.52 -18.39 -2.97
CA VAL A 231 -18.14 -18.83 -1.74
C VAL A 231 -19.60 -18.50 -1.98
N ASP A 232 -20.39 -19.53 -2.26
CA ASP A 232 -21.83 -19.45 -2.20
C ASP A 232 -22.18 -18.96 -0.78
N TRP A 233 -22.33 -17.65 -0.63
CA TRP A 233 -22.75 -17.03 0.61
C TRP A 233 -24.25 -17.24 0.70
N ASP A 234 -24.62 -18.48 1.01
CA ASP A 234 -25.96 -18.86 1.41
C ASP A 234 -26.24 -18.05 2.67
N GLY A 235 -27.02 -16.98 2.55
CA GLY A 235 -27.31 -16.01 3.60
C GLY A 235 -28.11 -16.55 4.79
N GLN A 236 -27.81 -17.75 5.27
CA GLN A 236 -28.28 -18.28 6.53
C GLN A 236 -27.14 -18.19 7.54
N CYS A 237 -27.31 -17.33 8.55
CA CYS A 237 -26.58 -17.49 9.81
C CYS A 237 -26.99 -18.84 10.42
N GLY A 238 -26.30 -19.90 10.02
CA GLY A 238 -26.35 -21.19 10.67
C GLY A 238 -25.59 -21.10 11.98
N VAL A 239 -26.30 -21.18 13.10
CA VAL A 239 -25.72 -21.48 14.40
C VAL A 239 -24.91 -22.77 14.25
N PRO A 240 -23.64 -22.85 14.71
CA PRO A 240 -22.89 -24.09 14.60
C PRO A 240 -23.62 -25.19 15.39
N THR A 241 -24.14 -26.19 14.69
CA THR A 241 -24.66 -27.40 15.32
C THR A 241 -23.50 -28.20 15.92
N GLU A 242 -23.77 -28.70 17.12
CA GLU A 242 -22.88 -29.25 18.16
C GLU A 242 -22.06 -30.52 17.81
N THR A 243 -21.71 -30.76 16.54
CA THR A 243 -21.17 -32.08 16.12
C THR A 243 -19.68 -32.14 15.79
N GLU A 244 -18.88 -31.11 16.09
CA GLU A 244 -17.41 -31.17 15.99
C GLU A 244 -16.72 -30.67 17.27
N ARG A 245 -17.24 -31.12 18.42
CA ARG A 245 -16.45 -31.23 19.65
C ARG A 245 -16.32 -32.71 19.98
N LEU A 246 -15.11 -33.11 20.41
CA LEU A 246 -14.60 -34.47 20.73
C LEU A 246 -13.72 -34.98 19.56
N GLU A 247 -12.43 -35.25 19.68
CA GLU A 247 -11.58 -35.56 20.84
C GLU A 247 -10.10 -35.36 20.45
N LEU A 248 -9.33 -34.61 21.23
CA LEU A 248 -7.87 -34.74 21.31
C LEU A 248 -7.44 -34.43 22.76
N ASP A 249 -7.99 -35.20 23.70
CA ASP A 249 -7.40 -35.35 25.04
C ASP A 249 -6.43 -36.54 24.98
N GLY A 250 -5.14 -36.24 25.01
CA GLY A 250 -4.09 -37.24 25.21
C GLY A 250 -4.01 -37.65 26.67
N GLN A 251 -4.36 -38.90 26.99
CA GLN A 251 -4.02 -39.55 28.25
C GLN A 251 -2.98 -40.63 28.02
N GLU A 252 -1.93 -40.58 28.85
CA GLU A 252 -0.83 -41.54 28.96
C GLU A 252 -1.31 -42.93 29.39
N SER A 253 -0.69 -43.98 28.82
CA SER A 253 -0.39 -45.24 29.52
C SER A 253 0.50 -46.16 28.68
N ASP A 254 1.66 -46.56 29.21
CA ASP A 254 2.45 -47.74 28.77
C ASP A 254 1.65 -49.05 28.98
N PRO A 255 1.89 -50.16 28.24
CA PRO A 255 2.89 -51.15 28.68
C PRO A 255 3.55 -52.03 27.57
N GLU A 256 4.37 -52.96 28.05
CA GLU A 256 5.41 -53.80 27.44
C GLU A 256 5.02 -54.90 26.41
N SER A 257 6.06 -55.29 25.63
CA SER A 257 6.40 -56.64 25.13
C SER A 257 5.68 -57.26 23.92
N ALA A 258 6.44 -57.49 22.83
CA ALA A 258 6.54 -58.77 22.10
C ALA A 258 7.55 -58.66 20.94
N GLY A 259 8.34 -59.73 20.76
CA GLY A 259 9.42 -59.89 19.77
C GLY A 259 8.95 -60.28 18.35
N PRO A 260 9.89 -60.70 17.46
CA PRO A 260 9.96 -60.20 16.09
C PRO A 260 9.65 -61.23 14.99
N SER A 261 9.29 -60.76 13.78
CA SER A 261 9.55 -61.43 12.47
C SER A 261 9.22 -60.49 11.29
N THR A 262 10.21 -59.98 10.52
CA THR A 262 10.65 -60.36 9.14
C THR A 262 9.55 -60.24 8.04
N VAL A 263 9.63 -59.55 6.88
CA VAL A 263 10.66 -59.28 5.83
C VAL A 263 10.14 -58.18 4.85
N THR A 264 11.00 -57.20 4.48
CA THR A 264 11.34 -56.53 3.18
C THR A 264 10.28 -56.32 2.03
N LEU A 265 10.19 -55.25 1.18
CA LEU A 265 11.04 -54.17 0.61
C LEU A 265 10.21 -52.99 -0.04
N ARG A 266 10.78 -51.76 -0.02
CA ARG A 266 10.74 -50.56 -0.94
C ARG A 266 9.65 -49.44 -0.91
N ALA A 267 10.10 -48.27 -0.36
CA ALA A 267 9.92 -46.80 -0.66
C ALA A 267 8.51 -46.13 -0.65
N PRO A 268 8.32 -44.77 -0.43
CA PRO A 268 9.23 -43.61 -0.17
C PRO A 268 8.78 -42.62 0.97
N THR A 269 9.47 -41.46 1.12
CA THR A 269 8.99 -40.12 1.63
C THR A 269 9.14 -39.70 3.13
N THR A 270 10.07 -38.73 3.36
CA THR A 270 10.10 -37.45 4.13
C THR A 270 9.51 -37.19 5.55
N ILE A 271 10.15 -36.20 6.23
CA ILE A 271 9.79 -35.27 7.36
C ILE A 271 9.96 -35.87 8.80
N VAL A 272 10.45 -35.24 9.89
CA VAL A 272 10.44 -33.88 10.51
C VAL A 272 11.56 -33.86 11.61
N GLY A 273 12.20 -32.78 12.10
CA GLY A 273 12.13 -31.34 11.89
C GLY A 273 13.06 -30.58 12.87
N GLY A 274 13.13 -29.25 12.68
CA GLY A 274 13.61 -28.26 13.65
C GLY A 274 12.55 -27.94 14.71
N VAL A 275 12.62 -26.90 15.56
CA VAL A 275 13.56 -25.80 15.86
C VAL A 275 12.85 -24.99 16.97
N ASP A 276 13.62 -24.38 17.91
CA ASP A 276 13.22 -23.19 18.67
C ASP A 276 13.17 -21.98 17.74
N SER A 277 12.12 -21.15 17.72
CA SER A 277 12.27 -19.67 17.67
C SER A 277 10.95 -18.93 17.48
N GLU A 278 11.03 -17.67 17.89
CA GLU A 278 10.05 -16.61 17.95
C GLU A 278 9.42 -16.26 16.59
N ARG A 279 8.23 -15.67 16.67
CA ARG A 279 7.35 -15.37 15.54
C ARG A 279 7.81 -14.10 14.81
N GLU A 280 8.60 -14.25 13.75
CA GLU A 280 8.84 -13.19 12.76
C GLU A 280 7.65 -13.03 11.80
N ALA A 281 7.48 -11.82 11.24
CA ALA A 281 6.44 -11.52 10.25
C ALA A 281 6.70 -12.32 8.95
N PRO A 282 5.66 -12.82 8.26
CA PRO A 282 5.83 -13.77 7.16
C PRO A 282 6.56 -13.12 5.98
N ASP A 283 7.76 -13.63 5.72
CA ASP A 283 8.55 -13.45 4.52
C ASP A 283 7.90 -14.22 3.36
N GLY A 284 7.51 -13.47 2.32
CA GLY A 284 6.92 -14.04 1.12
C GLY A 284 7.97 -14.72 0.25
N GLU A 285 8.28 -15.99 0.54
CA GLU A 285 9.01 -16.85 -0.41
C GLU A 285 8.04 -17.66 -1.29
N GLU A 286 8.17 -17.47 -2.61
CA GLU A 286 7.40 -18.18 -3.64
C GLU A 286 7.99 -19.57 -3.91
N GLY A 287 7.19 -20.62 -3.65
CA GLY A 287 7.50 -21.98 -4.10
C GLY A 287 7.16 -22.18 -5.58
N VAL A 288 8.17 -22.38 -6.41
CA VAL A 288 8.03 -22.82 -7.81
C VAL A 288 7.54 -24.27 -7.85
N ASN A 289 6.47 -24.56 -8.60
CA ASN A 289 6.19 -25.91 -9.08
C ASN A 289 5.72 -25.89 -10.55
N PRO A 290 6.41 -26.59 -11.46
CA PRO A 290 6.03 -26.70 -12.86
C PRO A 290 5.21 -27.97 -13.08
N ALA A 291 3.97 -27.85 -13.57
CA ALA A 291 3.30 -28.78 -14.50
C ALA A 291 1.78 -28.58 -14.48
N ALA A 292 1.23 -28.06 -15.58
CA ALA A 292 0.03 -28.57 -16.23
C ALA A 292 -0.24 -27.76 -17.51
N SER A 293 0.46 -28.14 -18.58
CA SER A 293 -0.05 -27.94 -19.95
C SER A 293 -0.63 -29.26 -20.43
N LEU A 294 -1.61 -29.17 -21.35
CA LEU A 294 -2.31 -30.21 -22.14
C LEU A 294 -3.75 -30.49 -21.62
N LEU A 295 -4.87 -30.34 -22.35
CA LEU A 295 -5.15 -30.25 -23.81
C LEU A 295 -6.58 -29.70 -24.08
N LEU A 296 -6.74 -29.23 -25.33
CA LEU A 296 -7.91 -29.19 -26.22
C LEU A 296 -9.15 -28.35 -25.87
N GLY A 297 -9.49 -27.48 -26.83
CA GLY A 297 -10.69 -26.67 -26.82
C GLY A 297 -11.94 -27.38 -27.33
N THR A 298 -13.09 -26.84 -26.92
CA THR A 298 -14.33 -26.83 -27.66
C THR A 298 -15.01 -25.47 -27.44
N SER A 299 -15.56 -24.94 -28.52
CA SER A 299 -16.28 -23.67 -28.57
C SER A 299 -17.65 -23.77 -27.90
N SER A 300 -17.90 -22.94 -26.89
CA SER A 300 -19.24 -22.47 -26.54
C SER A 300 -19.18 -21.18 -25.70
N SER A 301 -19.80 -20.14 -26.25
CA SER A 301 -20.36 -18.90 -25.67
C SER A 301 -19.84 -18.35 -24.33
N PRO A 302 -19.49 -17.05 -24.24
CA PRO A 302 -19.12 -16.44 -22.97
C PRO A 302 -20.37 -16.22 -22.12
N LEU A 303 -20.55 -17.05 -21.08
CA LEU A 303 -21.43 -16.72 -19.97
C LEU A 303 -20.82 -15.55 -19.19
N PRO A 304 -21.63 -14.57 -18.72
CA PRO A 304 -21.11 -13.42 -18.01
C PRO A 304 -20.61 -13.87 -16.63
N ALA A 305 -19.31 -13.84 -16.42
CA ALA A 305 -18.74 -13.98 -15.08
C ALA A 305 -19.36 -12.88 -14.21
N HIS A 306 -20.01 -13.31 -13.13
CA HIS A 306 -20.46 -12.42 -12.07
C HIS A 306 -19.26 -11.60 -11.58
N ARG A 307 -19.52 -10.38 -11.11
CA ARG A 307 -18.52 -9.33 -10.94
C ARG A 307 -18.88 -8.59 -9.66
N HIS A 308 -18.69 -9.21 -8.50
CA HIS A 308 -19.19 -8.70 -7.23
C HIS A 308 -18.37 -7.53 -6.63
N ILE A 309 -17.64 -6.75 -7.44
CA ILE A 309 -17.07 -5.46 -7.03
C ILE A 309 -18.16 -4.40 -7.18
N ARG A 310 -18.68 -3.90 -6.05
CA ARG A 310 -19.70 -2.82 -6.05
C ARG A 310 -19.03 -1.46 -6.18
N VAL A 311 -19.33 -0.77 -7.28
CA VAL A 311 -18.95 0.63 -7.50
C VAL A 311 -20.24 1.46 -7.58
N PRO A 312 -20.38 2.56 -6.80
CA PRO A 312 -21.54 3.45 -6.89
C PRO A 312 -21.75 4.01 -8.30
N ASP A 313 -23.01 4.14 -8.72
CA ASP A 313 -23.38 4.59 -10.07
C ASP A 313 -22.79 5.95 -10.44
N TRP A 314 -22.64 6.87 -9.50
CA TRP A 314 -22.04 8.19 -9.78
C TRP A 314 -20.54 8.15 -10.14
N ILE A 315 -19.86 7.02 -9.87
CA ILE A 315 -18.47 6.79 -10.27
C ILE A 315 -18.41 6.12 -11.65
N SER A 316 -19.23 5.11 -11.89
CA SER A 316 -19.29 4.32 -13.13
C SER A 316 -20.05 5.02 -14.26
N GLN A 317 -21.06 5.80 -13.90
CA GLN A 317 -21.93 6.63 -14.77
C GLN A 317 -21.82 8.09 -14.30
N SER A 318 -20.64 8.68 -14.50
CA SER A 318 -20.37 10.09 -14.14
C SER A 318 -21.43 11.01 -14.77
N SER A 319 -22.02 11.88 -13.96
CA SER A 319 -22.97 12.91 -14.42
C SER A 319 -22.31 14.03 -15.25
N VAL A 320 -20.98 14.08 -15.27
CA VAL A 320 -20.19 15.04 -16.03
C VAL A 320 -19.65 14.36 -17.28
N SER A 321 -20.01 14.88 -18.46
CA SER A 321 -19.51 14.46 -19.77
C SER A 321 -18.02 14.77 -19.91
N GLN A 322 -17.27 13.89 -20.58
CA GLN A 322 -15.90 14.19 -20.99
C GLN A 322 -15.89 15.34 -22.00
N LEU A 323 -14.92 16.24 -21.86
CA LEU A 323 -14.78 17.38 -22.75
C LEU A 323 -14.01 17.00 -24.01
N GLN A 324 -14.43 17.56 -25.15
CA GLN A 324 -13.62 17.55 -26.36
C GLN A 324 -12.57 18.66 -26.28
N VAL A 325 -11.29 18.26 -26.31
CA VAL A 325 -10.17 19.21 -26.31
C VAL A 325 -9.86 19.63 -27.74
N MET A 326 -9.87 20.93 -28.00
CA MET A 326 -9.54 21.52 -29.30
C MET A 326 -8.38 22.49 -29.14
N PHE A 327 -7.40 22.43 -30.03
CA PHE A 327 -6.30 23.38 -30.09
C PHE A 327 -6.60 24.44 -31.15
N THR A 328 -6.30 25.71 -30.87
CA THR A 328 -6.35 26.75 -31.91
C THR A 328 -5.17 26.57 -32.88
N PRO A 329 -5.24 27.11 -34.11
CA PRO A 329 -4.10 27.07 -35.04
C PRO A 329 -2.80 27.65 -34.44
N GLN A 330 -2.93 28.67 -33.58
CA GLN A 330 -1.81 29.25 -32.86
C GLN A 330 -1.19 28.24 -31.87
N ALA A 331 -2.01 27.53 -31.10
CA ALA A 331 -1.53 26.50 -30.17
C ALA A 331 -0.91 25.30 -30.90
N GLU A 332 -1.49 24.88 -32.04
CA GLU A 332 -0.96 23.79 -32.87
C GLU A 332 0.41 24.11 -33.47
N ASN A 333 0.62 25.36 -33.91
CA ASN A 333 1.92 25.82 -34.40
C ASN A 333 3.01 25.73 -33.32
N ILE A 334 2.68 26.11 -32.08
CA ILE A 334 3.61 26.00 -30.94
C ILE A 334 3.85 24.53 -30.59
N LEU A 335 2.82 23.68 -30.56
CA LEU A 335 3.01 22.25 -30.32
C LEU A 335 3.90 21.60 -31.38
N SER A 336 3.79 22.05 -32.64
CA SER A 336 4.62 21.56 -33.75
C SER A 336 6.09 21.95 -33.59
N SER A 337 6.39 23.12 -33.02
CA SER A 337 7.78 23.51 -32.73
C SER A 337 8.36 22.79 -31.51
N LEU A 338 7.51 22.23 -30.65
CA LEU A 338 7.88 21.50 -29.43
C LEU A 338 7.99 19.97 -29.63
N GLN A 339 7.93 19.46 -30.86
CA GLN A 339 7.91 18.01 -31.17
C GLN A 339 9.09 17.18 -30.61
N GLY A 340 10.14 17.80 -30.09
CA GLY A 340 11.27 17.12 -29.43
C GLY A 340 11.08 16.85 -27.93
N GLU A 341 10.09 17.48 -27.28
CA GLU A 341 9.80 17.25 -25.85
C GLU A 341 8.69 16.20 -25.69
N THR A 342 8.74 15.46 -24.57
CA THR A 342 7.71 14.49 -24.12
C THR A 342 6.30 14.93 -24.53
N ASN A 343 5.49 14.04 -25.11
CA ASN A 343 4.19 14.29 -25.74
C ASN A 343 3.21 15.20 -24.92
N ILE A 344 3.50 16.50 -24.92
CA ILE A 344 2.86 17.50 -24.06
C ILE A 344 1.43 17.75 -24.49
N GLN A 345 1.17 17.67 -25.80
CA GLN A 345 -0.17 17.73 -26.36
C GLN A 345 -1.08 16.65 -25.76
N ARG A 346 -0.57 15.41 -25.65
CA ARG A 346 -1.33 14.31 -25.05
C ARG A 346 -1.57 14.54 -23.56
N ILE A 347 -0.55 14.98 -22.81
CA ILE A 347 -0.68 15.30 -21.38
C ILE A 347 -1.75 16.38 -21.16
N ILE A 348 -1.71 17.48 -21.94
CA ILE A 348 -2.71 18.55 -21.89
C ILE A 348 -4.10 18.01 -22.21
N THR A 349 -4.21 17.20 -23.27
CA THR A 349 -5.48 16.61 -23.71
C THR A 349 -6.09 15.73 -22.63
N ASP A 350 -5.29 14.83 -22.05
CA ASP A 350 -5.74 13.86 -21.06
C ASP A 350 -6.16 14.54 -19.75
N VAL A 351 -5.44 15.58 -19.31
CA VAL A 351 -5.81 16.40 -18.15
C VAL A 351 -7.10 17.19 -18.40
N LEU A 352 -7.22 17.84 -19.56
CA LEU A 352 -8.35 18.73 -19.87
C LEU A 352 -9.64 17.96 -20.20
N ARG A 353 -9.55 16.79 -20.82
CA ARG A 353 -10.71 15.92 -21.14
C ARG A 353 -11.54 15.62 -19.90
N GLU A 354 -10.86 15.48 -18.77
CA GLU A 354 -11.46 15.15 -17.49
C GLU A 354 -11.97 16.38 -16.70
N ASP A 355 -11.77 17.61 -17.18
CA ASP A 355 -12.01 18.88 -16.47
C ASP A 355 -11.37 18.94 -15.07
N PRO A 356 -10.21 19.59 -14.91
CA PRO A 356 -9.55 19.70 -13.61
C PRO A 356 -10.25 20.69 -12.64
N ARG A 357 -11.28 21.43 -13.08
CA ARG A 357 -11.91 22.51 -12.29
C ARG A 357 -12.98 21.98 -11.33
N SER A 358 -13.17 22.68 -10.22
CA SER A 358 -14.31 22.43 -9.34
C SER A 358 -15.59 23.03 -9.92
N VAL A 359 -16.75 22.47 -9.58
CA VAL A 359 -18.08 22.98 -9.98
C VAL A 359 -18.22 24.47 -9.65
N TYR A 360 -17.78 24.86 -8.47
CA TYR A 360 -17.73 26.27 -8.06
C TYR A 360 -16.97 27.18 -9.04
N LEU A 361 -15.81 26.74 -9.54
CA LEU A 361 -15.02 27.51 -10.50
C LEU A 361 -15.68 27.57 -11.88
N ARG A 362 -16.36 26.48 -12.29
CA ARG A 362 -17.15 26.43 -13.53
C ARG A 362 -18.24 27.51 -13.48
N ASP A 363 -18.99 27.57 -12.39
CA ASP A 363 -20.13 28.49 -12.25
C ASP A 363 -19.68 29.95 -12.07
N ARG A 364 -18.70 30.21 -11.19
CA ARG A 364 -18.29 31.58 -10.84
C ARG A 364 -17.52 32.29 -11.95
N TYR A 365 -16.77 31.54 -12.75
CA TYR A 365 -15.82 32.08 -13.73
C TYR A 365 -15.97 31.46 -15.12
N ALA A 366 -17.19 31.09 -15.52
CA ALA A 366 -17.49 30.38 -16.77
C ALA A 366 -16.83 31.02 -18.03
N ASN A 367 -16.81 32.35 -18.11
CA ASN A 367 -16.34 33.08 -19.28
C ASN A 367 -14.87 33.50 -19.24
N GLN A 368 -14.12 33.13 -18.20
CA GLN A 368 -12.72 33.55 -18.04
C GLN A 368 -11.74 32.54 -18.63
N PHE A 369 -10.57 33.04 -19.04
CA PHE A 369 -9.44 32.18 -19.37
C PHE A 369 -8.95 31.46 -18.12
N TYR A 370 -8.85 30.15 -18.23
CA TYR A 370 -8.25 29.31 -17.23
C TYR A 370 -6.80 29.04 -17.62
N THR A 371 -5.87 29.45 -16.77
CA THR A 371 -4.43 29.24 -16.98
C THR A 371 -3.85 28.41 -15.84
N PHE A 372 -3.07 27.42 -16.19
CA PHE A 372 -2.39 26.52 -15.27
C PHE A 372 -1.03 26.11 -15.84
N LEU A 373 -0.21 25.49 -14.99
CA LEU A 373 1.15 25.08 -15.33
C LEU A 373 1.22 23.55 -15.38
N ILE A 374 1.65 23.01 -16.53
CA ILE A 374 2.00 21.59 -16.71
C ILE A 374 3.45 21.55 -17.18
N ASN A 375 4.28 20.76 -16.51
CA ASN A 375 5.72 20.74 -16.68
C ASN A 375 6.26 22.18 -16.58
N ASN A 376 6.90 22.66 -17.64
CA ASN A 376 7.39 24.02 -17.76
C ASN A 376 6.51 24.89 -18.67
N TYR A 377 5.25 24.53 -18.90
CA TYR A 377 4.37 25.23 -19.84
C TYR A 377 3.12 25.80 -19.16
N HIS A 378 2.90 27.10 -19.33
CA HIS A 378 1.61 27.73 -19.08
C HIS A 378 0.65 27.41 -20.21
N VAL A 379 -0.47 26.80 -19.86
CA VAL A 379 -1.55 26.44 -20.78
C VAL A 379 -2.74 27.31 -20.46
N SER A 380 -3.17 28.12 -21.43
CA SER A 380 -4.36 28.96 -21.32
C SER A 380 -5.48 28.40 -22.18
N CYS A 381 -6.61 28.11 -21.56
CA CYS A 381 -7.78 27.53 -22.23
C CYS A 381 -9.08 28.21 -21.80
N LYS A 382 -10.12 28.07 -22.61
CA LYS A 382 -11.49 28.49 -22.30
C LYS A 382 -12.41 27.29 -22.40
N PHE A 383 -13.23 27.12 -21.38
CA PHE A 383 -14.21 26.05 -21.30
C PHE A 383 -15.55 26.54 -21.82
N ASP A 384 -16.21 25.67 -22.58
CA ASP A 384 -17.59 25.83 -23.03
C ASP A 384 -18.37 24.61 -22.53
N ASP A 385 -18.88 24.74 -21.31
CA ASP A 385 -19.61 23.67 -20.63
C ASP A 385 -20.91 23.28 -21.36
N ASN A 386 -21.51 24.20 -22.13
CA ASN A 386 -22.74 23.95 -22.89
C ASN A 386 -22.50 23.05 -24.10
N ASN A 387 -21.38 23.26 -24.79
CA ASN A 387 -20.99 22.46 -25.95
C ASN A 387 -20.06 21.29 -25.60
N HIS A 388 -19.73 21.10 -24.32
CA HIS A 388 -18.76 20.12 -23.84
C HIS A 388 -17.38 20.22 -24.52
N ILE A 389 -16.93 21.45 -24.79
CA ILE A 389 -15.66 21.73 -25.48
C ILE A 389 -14.73 22.52 -24.55
N VAL A 390 -13.44 22.23 -24.63
CA VAL A 390 -12.39 23.09 -24.09
C VAL A 390 -11.43 23.47 -25.21
N LYS A 391 -11.28 24.78 -25.45
CA LYS A 391 -10.37 25.32 -26.45
C LYS A 391 -9.08 25.78 -25.79
N VAL A 392 -7.95 25.23 -26.21
CA VAL A 392 -6.61 25.64 -25.82
C VAL A 392 -6.14 26.73 -26.76
N PHE A 393 -5.88 27.92 -26.22
CA PHE A 393 -5.53 29.10 -27.01
C PHE A 393 -4.03 29.31 -27.09
N ARG A 394 -3.33 29.11 -25.98
CA ARG A 394 -1.92 29.48 -25.84
C ARG A 394 -1.17 28.49 -24.95
N ILE A 395 0.05 28.16 -25.36
CA ILE A 395 0.99 27.29 -24.66
C ILE A 395 2.33 28.02 -24.66
N VAL A 396 2.86 28.38 -23.49
CA VAL A 396 4.06 29.23 -23.37
C VAL A 396 4.98 28.66 -22.31
N SER A 397 6.29 28.66 -22.58
CA SER A 397 7.27 28.23 -21.57
C SER A 397 7.28 29.19 -20.37
N ALA A 398 7.26 28.64 -19.16
CA ALA A 398 7.24 29.37 -17.91
C ALA A 398 8.49 30.24 -17.68
N GLY A 399 9.60 29.90 -18.34
CA GLY A 399 10.85 30.67 -18.28
C GLY A 399 10.92 31.84 -19.25
N THR A 400 9.99 31.97 -20.20
CA THR A 400 10.08 33.03 -21.22
C THR A 400 9.59 34.37 -20.67
N LEU A 401 10.45 35.38 -20.79
CA LEU A 401 10.11 36.77 -20.52
C LEU A 401 9.69 37.45 -21.82
N CYS A 402 8.64 38.26 -21.72
CA CYS A 402 8.24 39.18 -22.76
C CYS A 402 9.26 40.31 -22.91
N GLU A 403 9.28 40.98 -24.07
CA GLU A 403 10.07 42.19 -24.33
C GLU A 403 9.83 43.32 -23.30
N CYS A 404 8.66 43.35 -22.64
CA CYS A 404 8.39 44.29 -21.55
C CYS A 404 8.94 43.86 -20.17
N GLY A 405 9.70 42.77 -20.09
CA GLY A 405 10.31 42.26 -18.86
C GLY A 405 9.37 41.47 -17.94
N HIS A 406 8.08 41.38 -18.28
CA HIS A 406 7.12 40.52 -17.57
C HIS A 406 7.14 39.08 -18.10
N PRO A 407 6.77 38.07 -17.30
CA PRO A 407 6.57 36.71 -17.79
C PRO A 407 5.62 36.71 -18.99
N GLU A 408 6.00 36.04 -20.08
CA GLU A 408 5.31 36.15 -21.36
C GLU A 408 3.85 35.71 -21.29
N TRP A 409 3.54 34.76 -20.39
CA TRP A 409 2.19 34.29 -20.09
C TRP A 409 1.31 35.29 -19.34
N GLN A 410 1.89 36.29 -18.64
CA GLN A 410 1.17 37.37 -17.95
C GLN A 410 1.05 38.64 -18.79
N CYS A 411 1.80 38.74 -19.89
CA CYS A 411 1.85 39.96 -20.70
C CYS A 411 0.57 40.11 -21.53
N SER A 412 -0.25 41.10 -21.18
CA SER A 412 -1.46 41.47 -21.92
C SER A 412 -1.20 42.32 -23.18
N THR A 413 -0.01 42.91 -23.31
CA THR A 413 0.31 43.91 -24.35
C THR A 413 1.08 43.37 -25.55
N HIS A 414 1.98 42.40 -25.36
CA HIS A 414 2.78 41.80 -26.45
C HIS A 414 2.58 40.28 -26.55
N GLY A 415 2.01 39.66 -25.53
CA GLY A 415 1.61 38.25 -25.56
C GLY A 415 0.29 38.08 -26.29
N GLY A 416 0.25 38.42 -27.59
CA GLY A 416 -0.88 38.22 -28.52
C GLY A 416 -2.27 38.48 -27.94
N SER A 417 -2.85 39.66 -28.20
CA SER A 417 -4.22 40.00 -27.80
C SER A 417 -5.18 38.84 -28.03
N ILE A 418 -5.91 38.45 -26.98
CA ILE A 418 -6.92 37.38 -27.03
C ILE A 418 -8.27 37.92 -27.54
N GLU A 419 -8.23 38.93 -28.40
CA GLU A 419 -9.37 39.44 -29.16
C GLU A 419 -9.09 39.05 -30.61
N SER A 420 -9.87 38.22 -31.30
CA SER A 420 -11.31 37.95 -31.27
C SER A 420 -11.61 36.63 -31.96
#